data_AF-A0A355CG46-F1
#
_entry.id   AF-A0A355CG46-F1
#
_cell.length_a   1.000
_cell.length_b   1.000
_cell.length_c   1.000
_cell.angle_alpha   90.00
_cell.angle_beta   90.00
_cell.angle_gamma   90.00
#
_symmetry.space_group_name_H-M   'P 1'
#
loop_
_entity.id
_entity.type
_entity.pdbx_description
1 polymer ?
#
loop_
_entity_poly.entity_id
_entity_poly.type
_entity_poly.pdbx_seq_one_letter_code
_entity_poly.pdbx_strand_id
1 'polypeptide(L)'
;GKPVQVRALGQVTDCYPRASFETTITRDTINQFYLFNPRNAYQNFIVGVNGGDRPLFTYLGPLQPNLGNAVYSSLGAMSPLLNDPDLQLIGIGTRIFLGGAQGYITWEGTQHFPLQKRQPNRTPIGPAATLALIGDAKQMNSKWVRGCYFKNYGPSLMLGVGIPFPVLNETVVANCAVSDKKIVAPVVDFSIPRRVRPTFGSVSYAQLKTGRIVIEGKPVRAAPLASMFLSRQVALELKQQIEAGQFTLTAPVAPLPADRVFLPQDVWGAQVRLD
;
A
#
# COMPACT_ATOMS: atom_id res chain seq x y z
N GLY A 1 2.34 -13.60 -20.54
CA GLY A 1 0.98 -13.10 -20.25
C GLY A 1 0.04 -13.54 -21.35
N LYS A 2 -1.28 -13.34 -21.21
CA LYS A 2 -2.21 -13.59 -22.32
C LYS A 2 -2.13 -12.45 -23.34
N PRO A 3 -2.29 -12.72 -24.64
CA PRO A 3 -2.49 -11.66 -25.62
C PRO A 3 -3.76 -10.85 -25.31
N VAL A 4 -3.73 -9.54 -25.57
CA VAL A 4 -4.85 -8.63 -25.34
C VAL A 4 -5.20 -7.93 -26.65
N GLN A 5 -6.48 -7.98 -27.03
CA GLN A 5 -6.99 -7.19 -28.15
C GLN A 5 -7.08 -5.72 -27.74
N VAL A 6 -6.57 -4.85 -28.60
CA VAL A 6 -6.58 -3.40 -28.41
C VAL A 6 -7.32 -2.79 -29.60
N ARG A 7 -8.34 -1.99 -29.27
CA ARG A 7 -9.03 -1.11 -30.21
C ARG A 7 -8.83 0.32 -29.73
N ALA A 8 -8.20 1.15 -30.56
CA ALA A 8 -7.99 2.55 -30.30
C ALA A 8 -8.73 3.41 -31.33
N LEU A 9 -9.31 4.50 -30.87
CA LEU A 9 -9.92 5.55 -31.68
C LEU A 9 -9.21 6.85 -31.34
N GLY A 10 -8.83 7.62 -32.34
CA GLY A 10 -8.03 8.82 -32.17
C GLY A 10 -8.51 9.97 -33.04
N GLN A 11 -8.09 11.17 -32.67
CA GLN A 11 -8.27 12.35 -33.50
C GLN A 11 -7.30 12.29 -34.68
N VAL A 12 -7.81 12.49 -35.89
CA VAL A 12 -7.01 12.59 -37.10
C VAL A 12 -6.31 13.95 -37.12
N THR A 13 -5.02 13.92 -37.38
CA THR A 13 -4.19 15.11 -37.63
C THR A 13 -3.25 14.81 -38.80
N ASP A 14 -2.60 15.82 -39.38
CA ASP A 14 -1.65 15.60 -40.47
C ASP A 14 -0.47 14.70 -40.07
N CYS A 15 -0.05 14.76 -38.80
CA CYS A 15 1.00 13.90 -38.26
C CYS A 15 0.51 12.50 -37.88
N TYR A 16 -0.80 12.32 -37.67
CA TYR A 16 -1.42 11.07 -37.25
C TYR A 16 -2.71 10.81 -38.06
N PRO A 17 -2.60 10.35 -39.31
CA PRO A 17 -3.73 10.28 -40.23
C PRO A 17 -4.70 9.11 -39.94
N ARG A 18 -4.27 8.13 -39.14
CA ARG A 18 -5.05 6.93 -38.85
C ARG A 18 -6.10 7.21 -37.76
N ALA A 19 -7.38 7.20 -38.14
CA ALA A 19 -8.51 7.43 -37.22
C ALA A 19 -8.77 6.27 -36.23
N SER A 20 -8.43 5.04 -36.62
CA SER A 20 -8.66 3.84 -35.80
C SER A 20 -7.55 2.81 -35.97
N PHE A 21 -7.31 2.04 -34.91
CA PHE A 21 -6.33 0.97 -34.91
C PHE A 21 -6.83 -0.23 -34.10
N GLU A 22 -6.78 -1.41 -34.71
CA GLU A 22 -7.11 -2.67 -34.07
C GLU A 22 -5.93 -3.63 -34.20
N THR A 23 -5.51 -4.21 -33.09
CA THR A 23 -4.41 -5.17 -33.06
C THR A 23 -4.46 -6.04 -31.81
N THR A 24 -3.62 -7.07 -31.78
CA THR A 24 -3.34 -7.84 -30.57
C THR A 24 -1.95 -7.48 -30.05
N ILE A 25 -1.84 -7.12 -28.78
CA ILE A 25 -0.55 -6.89 -28.12
C ILE A 25 -0.23 -7.99 -27.11
N THR A 26 1.05 -8.26 -26.96
CA THR A 26 1.62 -9.01 -25.84
C THR A 26 2.71 -8.17 -25.18
N ARG A 27 3.22 -8.64 -24.03
CA ARG A 27 4.39 -8.05 -23.37
C ARG A 27 5.61 -7.93 -24.29
N ASP A 28 5.73 -8.84 -25.26
CA ASP A 28 6.91 -8.97 -26.11
C ASP A 28 6.79 -8.17 -27.41
N THR A 29 5.56 -7.79 -27.81
CA THR A 29 5.28 -7.03 -29.04
C THR A 29 5.18 -5.52 -28.82
N ILE A 30 5.42 -5.03 -27.61
CA ILE A 30 5.44 -3.60 -27.28
C ILE A 30 6.82 -3.19 -26.78
N ASN A 31 7.23 -1.97 -27.14
CA ASN A 31 8.54 -1.44 -26.80
C ASN A 31 8.69 -1.29 -25.28
N GLN A 32 7.80 -0.50 -24.67
CA GLN A 32 7.78 -0.24 -23.24
C GLN A 32 6.52 -0.81 -22.60
N PHE A 33 6.70 -1.47 -21.46
CA PHE A 33 5.61 -1.83 -20.57
C PHE A 33 6.09 -1.65 -19.14
N TYR A 34 5.69 -0.56 -18.50
CA TYR A 34 6.02 -0.26 -17.12
C TYR A 34 4.75 -0.30 -16.27
N LEU A 35 4.89 -0.81 -15.04
CA LEU A 35 3.86 -0.71 -14.02
C LEU A 35 4.11 0.57 -13.23
N PHE A 36 3.25 1.58 -13.42
CA PHE A 36 3.23 2.76 -12.58
C PHE A 36 2.10 2.64 -11.56
N ASN A 37 2.42 2.68 -10.27
CA ASN A 37 1.45 2.64 -9.20
C ASN A 37 1.59 3.87 -8.30
N PRO A 38 0.75 4.90 -8.49
CA PRO A 38 0.88 6.18 -7.80
C PRO A 38 0.42 6.16 -6.33
N ARG A 39 0.10 4.99 -5.78
CA ARG A 39 -0.39 4.81 -4.41
C ARG A 39 -0.14 3.38 -3.97
N ASN A 40 0.96 3.17 -3.27
CA ASN A 40 1.30 1.87 -2.67
C ASN A 40 2.07 2.10 -1.36
N ALA A 41 2.42 0.99 -0.69
CA ALA A 41 3.29 0.94 0.47
C ALA A 41 2.93 2.02 1.50
N TYR A 42 1.73 1.93 2.04
CA TYR A 42 1.30 2.80 3.13
C TYR A 42 2.19 2.55 4.35
N GLN A 43 2.62 3.64 5.01
CA GLN A 43 3.41 3.57 6.22
C GLN A 43 2.66 2.86 7.33
N ASN A 44 1.42 3.24 7.56
CA ASN A 44 0.51 2.47 8.37
C ASN A 44 -0.89 2.57 7.76
N PHE A 45 -1.84 1.80 8.28
CA PHE A 45 -3.18 1.73 7.72
C PHE A 45 -4.23 1.65 8.83
N ILE A 46 -5.40 1.15 8.49
CA ILE A 46 -6.57 1.00 9.36
C ILE A 46 -7.03 -0.46 9.40
N VAL A 47 -7.79 -0.80 10.43
CA VAL A 47 -8.53 -2.06 10.52
C VAL A 47 -9.99 -1.77 10.18
N GLY A 48 -10.48 -2.34 9.08
CA GLY A 48 -11.86 -2.15 8.63
C GLY A 48 -12.80 -3.17 9.29
N VAL A 49 -13.90 -2.66 9.85
CA VAL A 49 -15.00 -3.45 10.41
C VAL A 49 -16.34 -2.93 9.91
N ASN A 50 -17.41 -3.65 10.20
CA ASN A 50 -18.77 -3.26 9.82
C ASN A 50 -19.72 -3.46 11.02
N GLY A 51 -20.08 -2.37 11.67
CA GLY A 51 -21.06 -2.35 12.77
C GLY A 51 -22.52 -2.36 12.31
N GLY A 52 -22.78 -2.24 11.00
CA GLY A 52 -24.12 -2.22 10.43
C GLY A 52 -24.74 -3.62 10.28
N ASP A 53 -25.97 -3.65 9.77
CA ASP A 53 -26.80 -4.85 9.63
C ASP A 53 -26.69 -5.56 8.26
N ARG A 54 -26.07 -4.91 7.28
CA ARG A 54 -25.86 -5.45 5.91
C ARG A 54 -24.38 -5.66 5.58
N PRO A 55 -24.03 -6.63 4.71
CA PRO A 55 -22.65 -6.81 4.25
C PRO A 55 -22.16 -5.60 3.44
N LEU A 56 -20.88 -5.26 3.60
CA LEU A 56 -20.19 -4.24 2.82
C LEU A 56 -19.13 -4.88 1.93
N PHE A 57 -19.04 -4.41 0.68
CA PHE A 57 -18.05 -4.84 -0.29
C PHE A 57 -17.05 -3.71 -0.51
N THR A 58 -15.80 -3.91 -0.10
CA THR A 58 -14.79 -2.84 0.00
C THR A 58 -13.47 -3.24 -0.66
N TYR A 59 -12.51 -2.31 -0.74
CA TYR A 59 -11.14 -2.61 -1.15
C TYR A 59 -10.39 -3.53 -0.18
N LEU A 60 -10.90 -3.71 1.04
CA LEU A 60 -10.42 -4.70 2.00
C LEU A 60 -11.09 -6.07 1.79
N GLY A 61 -11.96 -6.21 0.79
CA GLY A 61 -12.84 -7.36 0.64
C GLY A 61 -14.16 -7.21 1.43
N PRO A 62 -14.88 -8.32 1.66
CA PRO A 62 -16.17 -8.29 2.32
C PRO A 62 -16.05 -8.04 3.83
N LEU A 63 -16.78 -7.05 4.33
CA LEU A 63 -16.97 -6.81 5.76
C LEU A 63 -18.38 -7.25 6.17
N GLN A 64 -18.45 -8.26 7.02
CA GLN A 64 -19.67 -8.91 7.50
C GLN A 64 -20.37 -8.03 8.53
N PRO A 65 -21.72 -8.00 8.51
CA PRO A 65 -22.49 -7.18 9.45
C PRO A 65 -22.26 -7.59 10.91
N ASN A 66 -22.66 -6.71 11.83
CA ASN A 66 -22.62 -6.92 13.27
C ASN A 66 -21.22 -7.29 13.80
N LEU A 67 -20.19 -6.64 13.26
CA LEU A 67 -18.78 -6.89 13.56
C LEU A 67 -18.35 -8.34 13.28
N GLY A 68 -18.89 -8.96 12.22
CA GLY A 68 -18.62 -10.38 11.91
C GLY A 68 -17.16 -10.68 11.50
N ASN A 69 -16.42 -9.67 11.04
CA ASN A 69 -14.97 -9.75 10.80
C ASN A 69 -14.28 -8.38 10.83
N ALA A 70 -12.96 -8.43 10.97
CA ALA A 70 -12.03 -7.32 10.87
C ALA A 70 -10.97 -7.62 9.81
N VAL A 71 -10.68 -6.65 8.94
CA VAL A 71 -9.65 -6.80 7.89
C VAL A 71 -8.62 -5.68 7.97
N TYR A 72 -7.34 -6.03 7.84
CA TYR A 72 -6.22 -5.09 7.88
C TYR A 72 -5.24 -5.37 6.74
N SER A 73 -4.54 -4.35 6.23
CA SER A 73 -3.67 -4.51 5.05
C SER A 73 -2.17 -4.49 5.35
N SER A 74 -1.73 -3.78 6.39
CA SER A 74 -0.31 -3.67 6.72
C SER A 74 0.24 -4.95 7.35
N LEU A 75 1.53 -5.18 7.11
CA LEU A 75 2.28 -6.33 7.63
C LEU A 75 2.83 -6.10 9.04
N GLY A 76 2.55 -4.95 9.66
CA GLY A 76 3.13 -4.56 10.94
C GLY A 76 4.65 -4.39 10.83
N ALA A 77 5.40 -5.04 11.71
CA ALA A 77 6.87 -4.93 11.79
C ALA A 77 7.60 -5.19 10.46
N MET A 78 7.04 -6.01 9.55
CA MET A 78 7.67 -6.27 8.24
C MET A 78 7.39 -5.18 7.20
N SER A 79 6.54 -4.20 7.49
CA SER A 79 6.25 -3.11 6.54
C SER A 79 7.47 -2.17 6.46
N PRO A 80 8.05 -1.93 5.28
CA PRO A 80 9.25 -1.10 5.15
C PRO A 80 9.17 0.26 5.84
N LEU A 81 8.14 1.06 5.54
CA LEU A 81 8.02 2.42 6.07
C LEU A 81 7.76 2.49 7.60
N LEU A 82 7.38 1.38 8.26
CA LEU A 82 7.34 1.33 9.74
C LEU A 82 8.74 1.21 10.35
N ASN A 83 9.70 0.71 9.59
CA ASN A 83 11.11 0.63 9.95
C ASN A 83 11.89 1.91 9.53
N ASP A 84 11.24 2.84 8.84
CA ASP A 84 11.71 4.21 8.59
C ASP A 84 10.65 5.23 9.05
N PRO A 85 10.36 5.30 10.36
CA PRO A 85 9.19 6.01 10.85
C PRO A 85 9.19 7.50 10.48
N ASP A 86 10.37 8.13 10.46
CA ASP A 86 10.55 9.55 10.18
C ASP A 86 11.02 9.83 8.73
N LEU A 87 10.94 8.85 7.82
CA LEU A 87 11.28 8.97 6.38
C LEU A 87 12.72 9.45 6.10
N GLN A 88 13.68 8.95 6.87
CA GLN A 88 15.09 9.37 6.79
C GLN A 88 15.89 8.59 5.75
N LEU A 89 15.50 7.36 5.43
CA LEU A 89 16.26 6.44 4.58
C LEU A 89 15.59 6.23 3.23
N ILE A 90 14.26 6.06 3.23
CA ILE A 90 13.46 5.81 2.04
C ILE A 90 13.10 7.14 1.39
N GLY A 91 13.59 7.34 0.17
CA GLY A 91 13.34 8.55 -0.60
C GLY A 91 13.06 8.29 -2.09
N ILE A 92 12.89 9.36 -2.84
CA ILE A 92 12.78 9.31 -4.30
C ILE A 92 14.07 8.72 -4.88
N GLY A 93 13.96 7.86 -5.88
CA GLY A 93 15.10 7.17 -6.51
C GLY A 93 15.62 5.94 -5.75
N THR A 94 15.05 5.61 -4.58
CA THR A 94 15.38 4.36 -3.89
C THR A 94 15.01 3.18 -4.79
N ARG A 95 15.98 2.30 -5.05
CA ARG A 95 15.76 1.05 -5.80
C ARG A 95 15.05 0.04 -4.90
N ILE A 96 14.05 -0.63 -5.46
CA ILE A 96 13.20 -1.56 -4.74
C ILE A 96 13.01 -2.87 -5.51
N PHE A 97 12.64 -3.92 -4.79
CA PHE A 97 12.02 -5.10 -5.39
C PHE A 97 10.55 -4.77 -5.68
N LEU A 98 10.13 -4.92 -6.94
CA LEU A 98 8.77 -4.65 -7.38
C LEU A 98 8.29 -5.73 -8.34
N GLY A 99 7.35 -6.56 -7.90
CA GLY A 99 6.74 -7.57 -8.76
C GLY A 99 7.71 -8.65 -9.27
N GLY A 100 8.80 -8.94 -8.56
CA GLY A 100 9.84 -9.86 -9.02
C GLY A 100 10.95 -9.23 -9.86
N ALA A 101 10.83 -7.94 -10.17
CA ALA A 101 11.83 -7.18 -10.91
C ALA A 101 12.40 -6.06 -10.03
N GLN A 102 13.35 -5.31 -10.58
CA GLN A 102 13.79 -4.05 -9.99
C GLN A 102 12.81 -2.93 -10.36
N GLY A 103 12.54 -2.07 -9.39
CA GLY A 103 11.75 -0.85 -9.57
C GLY A 103 12.34 0.29 -8.76
N TYR A 104 11.65 1.42 -8.78
CA TYR A 104 12.06 2.64 -8.09
C TYR A 104 10.87 3.33 -7.42
N ILE A 105 11.16 4.01 -6.32
CA ILE A 105 10.26 5.01 -5.76
C ILE A 105 10.40 6.27 -6.62
N THR A 106 9.33 6.66 -7.30
CA THR A 106 9.35 7.81 -8.20
C THR A 106 8.95 9.11 -7.53
N TRP A 107 8.12 9.03 -6.49
CA TRP A 107 7.55 10.19 -5.80
C TRP A 107 6.86 9.75 -4.48
N GLU A 108 6.34 10.69 -3.70
CA GLU A 108 5.30 10.33 -2.73
C GLU A 108 4.04 9.78 -3.42
N GLY A 109 3.35 8.87 -2.74
CA GLY A 109 2.08 8.34 -3.22
C GLY A 109 0.94 9.36 -3.07
N THR A 110 -0.11 9.20 -3.87
CA THR A 110 -1.36 9.92 -3.65
C THR A 110 -1.96 9.45 -2.32
N GLN A 111 -2.31 10.39 -1.43
CA GLN A 111 -2.57 10.18 0.02
C GLN A 111 -1.32 10.10 0.92
N HIS A 112 -0.23 10.74 0.55
CA HIS A 112 0.90 10.96 1.45
C HIS A 112 0.65 12.14 2.40
N PHE A 113 0.49 11.85 3.70
CA PHE A 113 0.34 12.86 4.76
C PHE A 113 1.04 12.39 6.06
N PRO A 114 2.36 12.54 6.17
CA PRO A 114 3.16 11.93 7.23
C PRO A 114 3.00 12.60 8.61
N LEU A 115 2.34 13.76 8.68
CA LEU A 115 2.02 14.46 9.93
C LEU A 115 0.85 13.81 10.71
N GLN A 116 0.84 12.48 10.77
CA GLN A 116 -0.07 11.69 11.60
C GLN A 116 0.41 11.69 13.06
N LYS A 117 -0.52 11.51 14.01
CA LYS A 117 -0.18 11.22 15.41
C LYS A 117 0.70 9.98 15.51
N ARG A 118 1.69 10.00 16.39
CA ARG A 118 2.71 8.94 16.52
C ARG A 118 2.77 8.41 17.94
N GLN A 119 3.17 7.15 18.06
CA GLN A 119 3.53 6.53 19.34
C GLN A 119 4.91 7.00 19.81
N PRO A 120 5.32 6.72 21.06
CA PRO A 120 6.68 7.04 21.54
C PRO A 120 7.80 6.46 20.67
N ASN A 121 7.57 5.30 20.03
CA ASN A 121 8.50 4.69 19.07
C ASN A 121 8.44 5.31 17.66
N ARG A 122 7.87 6.51 17.52
CA ARG A 122 7.73 7.28 16.27
C ARG A 122 6.83 6.67 15.20
N THR A 123 6.37 5.42 15.33
CA THR A 123 5.43 4.83 14.37
C THR A 123 4.08 5.58 14.38
N PRO A 124 3.50 5.89 13.21
CA PRO A 124 2.20 6.58 13.16
C PRO A 124 1.09 5.66 13.64
N ILE A 125 0.05 6.21 14.28
CA ILE A 125 -1.07 5.42 14.81
C ILE A 125 -2.08 5.00 13.75
N GLY A 126 -2.00 5.53 12.53
CA GLY A 126 -2.91 5.28 11.42
C GLY A 126 -2.28 5.70 10.08
N PRO A 127 -3.05 5.88 9.00
CA PRO A 127 -2.52 6.27 7.69
C PRO A 127 -1.62 7.51 7.76
N ALA A 128 -0.50 7.46 7.03
CA ALA A 128 0.54 8.48 7.04
C ALA A 128 1.22 8.59 5.66
N ALA A 129 2.51 8.26 5.54
CA ALA A 129 3.21 8.28 4.26
C ALA A 129 2.74 7.17 3.31
N THR A 130 2.86 7.43 2.01
CA THR A 130 2.66 6.46 0.92
C THR A 130 3.71 6.69 -0.17
N LEU A 131 3.91 5.70 -1.05
CA LEU A 131 4.89 5.74 -2.12
C LEU A 131 4.22 5.64 -3.50
N ALA A 132 4.77 6.36 -4.47
CA ALA A 132 4.55 6.12 -5.89
C ALA A 132 5.68 5.24 -6.43
N LEU A 133 5.33 4.13 -7.08
CA LEU A 133 6.27 3.11 -7.53
C LEU A 133 6.24 2.98 -9.04
N ILE A 134 7.40 2.77 -9.65
CA ILE A 134 7.51 2.38 -11.06
C ILE A 134 8.43 1.16 -11.20
N GLY A 135 8.15 0.29 -12.17
CA GLY A 135 9.07 -0.76 -12.55
C GLY A 135 8.79 -1.29 -13.94
N ASP A 136 9.78 -1.97 -14.51
CA ASP A 136 9.67 -2.61 -15.82
C ASP A 136 8.78 -3.86 -15.71
N ALA A 137 7.53 -3.75 -16.18
CA ALA A 137 6.58 -4.85 -16.16
C ALA A 137 6.94 -5.96 -17.15
N LYS A 138 7.87 -5.73 -18.08
CA LYS A 138 8.40 -6.79 -18.95
C LYS A 138 9.17 -7.83 -18.14
N GLN A 139 9.89 -7.39 -17.10
CA GLN A 139 10.73 -8.23 -16.23
C GLN A 139 9.98 -8.81 -15.02
N MET A 140 8.75 -8.35 -14.75
CA MET A 140 7.98 -8.81 -13.61
C MET A 140 7.50 -10.26 -13.75
N ASN A 141 7.30 -10.92 -12.61
CA ASN A 141 6.84 -12.30 -12.50
C ASN A 141 5.39 -12.36 -12.01
N SER A 142 4.57 -13.21 -12.63
CA SER A 142 3.17 -13.39 -12.26
C SER A 142 2.96 -13.97 -10.87
N LYS A 143 3.97 -14.59 -10.23
CA LYS A 143 3.97 -14.95 -8.81
C LYS A 143 3.75 -13.71 -7.92
N TRP A 144 4.32 -12.58 -8.31
CA TRP A 144 4.36 -11.36 -7.52
C TRP A 144 3.41 -10.26 -8.01
N VAL A 145 2.89 -10.39 -9.23
CA VAL A 145 1.93 -9.46 -9.84
C VAL A 145 0.66 -10.22 -10.19
N ARG A 146 -0.36 -10.11 -9.34
CA ARG A 146 -1.62 -10.82 -9.50
C ARG A 146 -2.78 -9.86 -9.62
N GLY A 147 -3.36 -9.77 -10.81
CA GLY A 147 -4.68 -9.18 -10.97
C GLY A 147 -5.72 -9.99 -10.20
N CYS A 148 -6.59 -9.30 -9.48
CA CYS A 148 -7.70 -9.91 -8.74
C CYS A 148 -8.98 -9.08 -8.90
N TYR A 149 -10.11 -9.67 -8.51
CA TYR A 149 -11.40 -9.00 -8.52
C TYR A 149 -12.09 -9.23 -7.18
N PHE A 150 -12.36 -8.16 -6.45
CA PHE A 150 -13.14 -8.21 -5.23
C PHE A 150 -14.62 -8.13 -5.60
N LYS A 151 -15.37 -9.19 -5.28
CA LYS A 151 -16.80 -9.29 -5.55
C LYS A 151 -17.54 -8.03 -5.10
N ASN A 152 -18.30 -7.42 -6.01
CA ASN A 152 -19.09 -6.20 -5.81
C ASN A 152 -18.29 -4.94 -5.40
N TYR A 153 -16.96 -4.98 -5.45
CA TYR A 153 -16.11 -3.80 -5.26
C TYR A 153 -15.41 -3.42 -6.56
N GLY A 154 -14.70 -4.36 -7.19
CA GLY A 154 -14.05 -4.12 -8.47
C GLY A 154 -12.69 -4.79 -8.64
N PRO A 155 -12.01 -4.50 -9.76
CA PRO A 155 -10.67 -5.00 -10.05
C PRO A 155 -9.64 -4.43 -9.07
N SER A 156 -8.62 -5.22 -8.76
CA SER A 156 -7.50 -4.82 -7.93
C SER A 156 -6.23 -5.59 -8.34
N LEU A 157 -5.11 -5.26 -7.68
CA LEU A 157 -3.79 -5.82 -7.95
C LEU A 157 -3.12 -6.19 -6.62
N MET A 158 -2.75 -7.45 -6.46
CA MET A 158 -1.84 -7.89 -5.40
C MET A 158 -0.41 -7.81 -5.93
N LEU A 159 0.44 -7.08 -5.22
CA LEU A 159 1.78 -6.74 -5.67
C LEU A 159 2.82 -7.04 -4.57
N GLY A 160 3.86 -7.79 -4.94
CA GLY A 160 5.05 -7.98 -4.10
C GLY A 160 5.95 -6.74 -4.14
N VAL A 161 6.21 -6.15 -2.97
CA VAL A 161 7.09 -4.99 -2.81
C VAL A 161 8.08 -5.27 -1.69
N GLY A 162 9.37 -5.03 -1.94
CA GLY A 162 10.44 -5.13 -0.95
C GLY A 162 11.36 -3.93 -1.06
N ILE A 163 11.73 -3.34 0.08
CA ILE A 163 12.62 -2.18 0.14
C ILE A 163 13.79 -2.56 1.05
N PRO A 164 15.03 -2.59 0.55
CA PRO A 164 16.18 -2.87 1.38
C PRO A 164 16.56 -1.65 2.21
N PHE A 165 17.07 -1.89 3.41
CA PHE A 165 17.52 -0.85 4.33
C PHE A 165 19.04 -0.86 4.42
N PRO A 166 19.71 0.28 4.20
CA PRO A 166 21.14 0.39 4.47
C PRO A 166 21.35 0.48 5.98
N VAL A 167 22.11 -0.45 6.57
CA VAL A 167 22.43 -0.43 8.01
C VAL A 167 23.55 0.56 8.26
N LEU A 168 23.20 1.85 8.22
CA LEU A 168 24.17 2.96 8.31
C LEU A 168 24.59 3.29 9.75
N ASN A 169 23.73 3.00 10.72
CA ASN A 169 23.96 3.26 12.14
C ASN A 169 23.00 2.44 13.02
N GLU A 170 23.20 2.52 14.33
CA GLU A 170 22.39 1.80 15.34
C GLU A 170 20.92 2.23 15.35
N THR A 171 20.62 3.49 15.03
CA THR A 171 19.22 3.97 14.94
C THR A 171 18.44 3.25 13.85
N VAL A 172 19.07 2.96 12.70
CA VAL A 172 18.44 2.15 11.65
C VAL A 172 18.10 0.76 12.19
N VAL A 173 19.05 0.10 12.86
CA VAL A 173 18.83 -1.23 13.45
C VAL A 173 17.70 -1.19 14.49
N ALA A 174 17.69 -0.19 15.37
CA ALA A 174 16.67 -0.03 16.39
C ALA A 174 15.27 0.17 15.79
N ASN A 175 15.15 0.95 14.71
CA ASN A 175 13.90 1.13 13.99
C ASN A 175 13.46 -0.18 13.30
N CYS A 176 14.39 -0.88 12.66
CA CYS A 176 14.14 -2.20 12.05
C CYS A 176 13.76 -3.31 13.05
N ALA A 177 14.09 -3.13 14.32
CA ALA A 177 13.75 -4.07 15.40
C ALA A 177 12.37 -3.84 16.02
N VAL A 178 11.55 -2.93 15.47
CA VAL A 178 10.21 -2.63 15.99
C VAL A 178 9.34 -3.89 16.00
N SER A 179 8.76 -4.22 17.15
CA SER A 179 7.87 -5.38 17.29
C SER A 179 6.41 -5.01 16.98
N ASP A 180 5.64 -5.97 16.46
CA ASP A 180 4.19 -5.81 16.23
C ASP A 180 3.39 -5.39 17.46
N LYS A 181 3.88 -5.66 18.68
CA LYS A 181 3.25 -5.24 19.94
C LYS A 181 3.26 -3.73 20.13
N LYS A 182 4.23 -3.04 19.52
CA LYS A 182 4.44 -1.58 19.61
C LYS A 182 3.90 -0.83 18.40
N ILE A 183 3.17 -1.50 17.50
CA ILE A 183 2.60 -0.89 16.31
C ILE A 183 1.10 -1.10 16.39
N VAL A 184 0.34 -0.01 16.30
CA VAL A 184 -1.13 -0.04 16.39
C VAL A 184 -1.77 0.48 15.11
N ALA A 185 -3.02 0.12 14.89
CA ALA A 185 -3.86 0.69 13.84
C ALA A 185 -5.27 0.94 14.40
N PRO A 186 -5.98 1.99 13.93
CA PRO A 186 -7.31 2.31 14.42
C PRO A 186 -8.32 1.34 13.82
N VAL A 187 -9.30 0.94 14.62
CA VAL A 187 -10.43 0.13 14.19
C VAL A 187 -11.55 1.05 13.72
N VAL A 188 -11.87 1.00 12.43
CA VAL A 188 -12.74 1.96 11.74
C VAL A 188 -14.00 1.25 11.24
N ASP A 189 -15.17 1.79 11.60
CA ASP A 189 -16.45 1.26 11.11
C ASP A 189 -16.79 1.79 9.71
N PHE A 190 -16.84 0.90 8.72
CA PHE A 190 -17.20 1.23 7.34
C PHE A 190 -18.71 1.34 7.12
N SER A 191 -19.53 0.93 8.09
CA SER A 191 -20.99 1.06 8.01
C SER A 191 -21.43 2.53 8.01
N ILE A 192 -20.61 3.41 8.58
CA ILE A 192 -20.88 4.84 8.70
C ILE A 192 -20.38 5.53 7.42
N PRO A 193 -21.28 6.08 6.58
CA PRO A 193 -20.95 6.64 5.27
C PRO A 193 -20.43 8.08 5.42
N ARG A 194 -19.44 8.28 6.30
CA ARG A 194 -18.75 9.56 6.51
C ARG A 194 -17.26 9.40 6.28
N ARG A 195 -16.58 10.50 5.96
CA ARG A 195 -15.12 10.54 5.76
C ARG A 195 -14.39 10.40 7.10
N VAL A 196 -14.84 11.15 8.10
CA VAL A 196 -14.42 10.96 9.49
C VAL A 196 -15.38 9.96 10.11
N ARG A 197 -14.84 8.79 10.44
CA ARG A 197 -15.59 7.69 11.04
C ARG A 197 -15.21 7.55 12.51
N PRO A 198 -16.16 7.25 13.40
CA PRO A 198 -15.81 6.89 14.76
C PRO A 198 -14.94 5.62 14.75
N THR A 199 -14.05 5.54 15.72
CA THR A 199 -13.12 4.43 15.88
C THR A 199 -13.48 3.63 17.12
N PHE A 200 -13.40 2.30 17.06
CA PHE A 200 -13.50 1.44 18.25
C PHE A 200 -12.17 1.38 19.05
N GLY A 201 -11.39 2.47 19.02
CA GLY A 201 -10.02 2.51 19.53
C GLY A 201 -8.99 1.97 18.54
N SER A 202 -7.85 1.53 19.08
CA SER A 202 -6.72 1.00 18.31
C SER A 202 -6.33 -0.40 18.80
N VAL A 203 -5.85 -1.23 17.89
CA VAL A 203 -5.36 -2.58 18.18
C VAL A 203 -3.93 -2.73 17.68
N SER A 204 -3.13 -3.53 18.38
CA SER A 204 -1.75 -3.83 17.95
C SER A 204 -1.73 -4.84 16.80
N TYR A 205 -0.70 -4.77 15.95
CA TYR A 205 -0.48 -5.79 14.92
C TYR A 205 -0.22 -7.18 15.53
N ALA A 206 0.30 -7.24 16.77
CA ALA A 206 0.47 -8.51 17.47
C ALA A 206 -0.88 -9.18 17.76
N GLN A 207 -1.88 -8.41 18.19
CA GLN A 207 -3.25 -8.90 18.38
C GLN A 207 -3.87 -9.31 17.04
N LEU A 208 -3.76 -8.47 16.00
CA LEU A 208 -4.30 -8.78 14.66
C LEU A 208 -3.73 -10.08 14.08
N LYS A 209 -2.44 -10.36 14.31
CA LYS A 209 -1.76 -11.57 13.85
C LYS A 209 -2.17 -12.84 14.59
N THR A 210 -2.87 -12.75 15.73
CA THR A 210 -3.48 -13.91 16.39
C THR A 210 -4.71 -14.44 15.64
N GLY A 211 -5.24 -13.66 14.70
CA GLY A 211 -6.45 -14.00 13.93
C GLY A 211 -7.76 -13.66 14.63
N ARG A 212 -7.72 -13.13 15.86
CA ARG A 212 -8.90 -12.65 16.60
C ARG A 212 -8.57 -11.40 17.42
N ILE A 213 -9.52 -10.47 17.48
CA ILE A 213 -9.45 -9.28 18.34
C ILE A 213 -10.75 -9.13 19.13
N VAL A 214 -10.75 -8.31 20.17
CA VAL A 214 -11.96 -8.00 20.94
C VAL A 214 -12.39 -6.57 20.61
N ILE A 215 -13.64 -6.40 20.21
CA ILE A 215 -14.27 -5.10 19.94
C ILE A 215 -15.55 -5.05 20.77
N GLU A 216 -15.67 -4.06 21.66
CA GLU A 216 -16.83 -3.90 22.56
C GLU A 216 -17.18 -5.20 23.33
N GLY A 217 -16.16 -5.89 23.83
CA GLY A 217 -16.32 -7.17 24.54
C GLY A 217 -16.64 -8.38 23.66
N LYS A 218 -16.82 -8.20 22.34
CA LYS A 218 -17.13 -9.29 21.40
C LYS A 218 -15.87 -9.78 20.67
N PRO A 219 -15.65 -11.10 20.56
CA PRO A 219 -14.55 -11.64 19.76
C PRO A 219 -14.86 -11.54 18.26
N VAL A 220 -13.94 -10.90 17.51
CA VAL A 220 -14.06 -10.66 16.07
C VAL A 220 -12.89 -11.32 15.34
N ARG A 221 -13.18 -12.09 14.29
CA ARG A 221 -12.14 -12.71 13.46
C ARG A 221 -11.38 -11.64 12.68
N ALA A 222 -10.06 -11.62 12.80
CA ALA A 222 -9.18 -10.71 12.09
C ALA A 222 -8.45 -11.43 10.97
N ALA A 223 -8.40 -10.84 9.77
CA ALA A 223 -7.68 -11.41 8.63
C ALA A 223 -6.82 -10.34 7.93
N PRO A 224 -5.57 -10.67 7.56
CA PRO A 224 -4.76 -9.78 6.75
C PRO A 224 -5.21 -9.83 5.28
N LEU A 225 -5.19 -8.68 4.61
CA LEU A 225 -5.34 -8.59 3.16
C LEU A 225 -4.04 -8.99 2.43
N ALA A 226 -2.90 -8.63 3.02
CA ALA A 226 -1.58 -8.99 2.50
C ALA A 226 -1.15 -10.38 2.99
N SER A 227 -0.55 -11.17 2.10
CA SER A 227 -0.06 -12.51 2.45
C SER A 227 1.26 -12.44 3.20
N MET A 228 1.23 -12.72 4.51
CA MET A 228 2.43 -12.77 5.36
C MET A 228 3.47 -13.77 4.84
N PHE A 229 3.01 -14.90 4.30
CA PHE A 229 3.89 -15.91 3.71
C PHE A 229 4.63 -15.35 2.49
N LEU A 230 3.90 -14.77 1.53
CA LEU A 230 4.51 -14.20 0.33
C LEU A 230 5.40 -12.99 0.66
N SER A 231 5.04 -12.17 1.63
CA SER A 231 5.89 -11.05 2.07
C SER A 231 7.23 -11.51 2.64
N ARG A 232 7.28 -12.62 3.39
CA ARG A 232 8.55 -13.22 3.83
C ARG A 232 9.37 -13.73 2.64
N GLN A 233 8.71 -14.32 1.66
CA GLN A 233 9.38 -14.79 0.45
C GLN A 233 9.96 -13.63 -0.37
N VAL A 234 9.28 -12.47 -0.44
CA VAL A 234 9.86 -11.24 -1.04
C VAL A 234 11.14 -10.82 -0.30
N ALA A 235 11.12 -10.79 1.03
CA ALA A 235 12.29 -10.41 1.82
C ALA A 235 13.47 -11.38 1.60
N LEU A 236 13.19 -12.69 1.52
CA LEU A 236 14.20 -13.71 1.25
C LEU A 236 14.78 -13.60 -0.18
N GLU A 237 13.94 -13.40 -1.19
CA GLU A 237 14.39 -13.26 -2.58
C GLU A 237 15.22 -11.99 -2.77
N LEU A 238 14.79 -10.86 -2.18
CA LEU A 238 15.57 -9.63 -2.18
C LEU A 238 16.92 -9.80 -1.45
N LYS A 239 16.93 -10.47 -0.28
CA LYS A 239 18.16 -10.81 0.44
C LYS A 239 19.13 -11.58 -0.46
N GLN A 240 18.65 -12.64 -1.12
CA GLN A 240 19.47 -13.47 -2.01
C GLN A 240 20.04 -12.68 -3.19
N GLN A 241 19.24 -11.80 -3.81
CA GLN A 241 19.71 -10.95 -4.91
C GLN A 241 20.80 -9.97 -4.45
N ILE A 242 20.71 -9.46 -3.21
CA ILE A 242 21.73 -8.58 -2.62
C ILE A 242 23.01 -9.36 -2.34
N GLU A 243 22.91 -10.52 -1.68
CA GLU A 243 24.07 -11.39 -1.37
C GLU A 243 24.79 -11.86 -2.63
N ALA A 244 24.05 -12.09 -3.72
CA ALA A 244 24.60 -12.47 -5.03
C ALA A 244 25.14 -11.29 -5.85
N GLY A 245 25.06 -10.04 -5.37
CA GLY A 245 25.48 -8.84 -6.10
C GLY A 245 24.60 -8.47 -7.30
N GLN A 246 23.44 -9.12 -7.47
CA GLN A 246 22.48 -8.86 -8.55
C GLN A 246 21.59 -7.64 -8.25
N PHE A 247 21.49 -7.27 -6.98
CA PHE A 247 20.77 -6.10 -6.52
C PHE A 247 21.69 -5.25 -5.63
N THR A 248 22.02 -4.04 -6.06
CA THR A 248 22.72 -3.07 -5.21
C THR A 248 21.72 -2.08 -4.62
N LEU A 249 21.95 -1.70 -3.37
CA LEU A 249 21.24 -0.60 -2.72
C LEU A 249 21.59 0.72 -3.42
N THR A 250 20.66 1.67 -3.39
CA THR A 250 20.89 3.03 -3.86
C THR A 250 20.56 4.01 -2.75
N ALA A 251 21.32 5.11 -2.68
CA ALA A 251 20.90 6.25 -1.89
C ALA A 251 19.67 6.89 -2.56
N PRO A 252 18.73 7.45 -1.78
CA PRO A 252 17.69 8.30 -2.35
C PRO A 252 18.32 9.52 -3.01
N VAL A 253 17.79 9.93 -4.17
CA VAL A 253 18.21 11.16 -4.86
C VAL A 253 17.55 12.41 -4.27
N ALA A 254 16.41 12.24 -3.60
CA ALA A 254 15.73 13.29 -2.85
C ALA A 254 14.91 12.66 -1.69
N PRO A 255 14.75 13.36 -0.56
CA PRO A 255 13.89 12.89 0.52
C PRO A 255 12.41 12.90 0.11
N LEU A 256 11.59 12.08 0.78
CA LEU A 256 10.14 12.22 0.71
C LEU A 256 9.68 13.42 1.55
N PRO A 257 8.66 14.19 1.11
CA PRO A 257 8.15 15.31 1.90
C PRO A 257 7.58 14.90 3.26
N ALA A 258 8.27 15.21 4.35
CA ALA A 258 7.86 14.84 5.71
C ALA A 258 6.84 15.82 6.37
N ASP A 259 6.48 16.89 5.66
CA ASP A 259 5.72 18.05 6.16
C ASP A 259 4.29 18.14 5.60
N ARG A 260 3.86 17.16 4.78
CA ARG A 260 2.54 17.21 4.14
C ARG A 260 1.42 16.99 5.16
N VAL A 261 0.51 17.94 5.23
CA VAL A 261 -0.75 17.82 5.98
C VAL A 261 -1.81 17.09 5.16
N PHE A 262 -2.75 16.45 5.85
CA PHE A 262 -3.94 15.92 5.20
C PHE A 262 -4.86 17.07 4.80
N LEU A 263 -5.12 17.22 3.50
CA LEU A 263 -6.05 18.21 2.96
C LEU A 263 -7.37 17.53 2.57
N PRO A 264 -8.44 17.68 3.37
CA PRO A 264 -9.75 17.24 2.95
C PRO A 264 -10.30 18.15 1.84
N GLN A 265 -10.74 17.54 0.74
CA GLN A 265 -11.62 18.19 -0.23
C GLN A 265 -13.00 18.33 0.41
N ASP A 266 -13.22 19.43 1.13
CA ASP A 266 -14.52 19.82 1.65
C ASP A 266 -15.33 20.52 0.55
N VAL A 267 -16.65 20.49 0.65
CA VAL A 267 -17.53 21.20 -0.29
C VAL A 267 -17.25 22.70 -0.16
N TRP A 268 -16.83 23.34 -1.25
CA TRP A 268 -16.66 24.79 -1.30
C TRP A 268 -17.95 25.48 -0.85
N GLY A 269 -17.86 26.34 0.18
CA GLY A 269 -18.99 27.11 0.72
C GLY A 269 -19.73 26.49 1.91
N ALA A 270 -19.39 25.27 2.35
CA ALA A 270 -20.02 24.64 3.54
C ALA A 270 -19.37 25.05 4.87
N GLN A 271 -18.87 26.29 4.99
CA GLN A 271 -18.56 26.88 6.30
C GLN A 271 -19.82 27.52 6.87
N VAL A 272 -20.70 26.70 7.45
CA VAL A 272 -21.62 27.24 8.45
C VAL A 272 -20.77 27.49 9.68
N ARG A 273 -20.42 28.76 9.93
CA ARG A 273 -19.95 29.18 11.25
C ARG A 273 -21.10 28.95 12.21
N LEU A 274 -20.91 28.02 13.14
CA LEU A 274 -21.68 28.03 14.37
C LEU A 274 -20.91 28.94 15.31
N ASP A 275 -21.45 30.15 15.49
CA ASP A 275 -21.06 31.04 16.58
C ASP A 275 -21.37 30.39 17.94
#